data_AF-A0ABD0WQR6-F1
#
_entry.id   AF-A0ABD0WQR6-F1
#
_cell.length_a   1.000
_cell.length_b   1.000
_cell.length_c   1.000
_cell.angle_alpha   90.00
_cell.angle_beta   90.00
_cell.angle_gamma   90.00
#
_symmetry.space_group_name_H-M   'P 1'
#
loop_
_entity.id
_entity.type
_entity.pdbx_description
1 polymer ?
#
loop_
_entity_poly.entity_id
_entity_poly.type
_entity_poly.pdbx_seq_one_letter_code
_entity_poly.pdbx_strand_id
1 'polypeptide(L)'
;MVMDDQNARYSKRLRTGTRRRYQDDGISDDEIEGKRKFDLDEKLQCNRFNSDLVKHMEGKDFTFEYIQREGLREPIIFEKKDGLGLEMPDSDFSVSDVKLFVGSRRMVDVMDVTTQKGMEMSMAQWRRYYETPPSERDKLYNVISLEFSHTKLENLVKRPTSVDMIDWVDNMWPRHLKERQRDSTNSIIDMQYPKVQKYCLMSVQGCFTDFHVDFGGTSVWYHILRGGKVFWLIPPTPQNLRLYENWVLSGKQGDIFLGDKAQDCQRIELKQGYTFMIPSGWIHAVYTPKDTLVFGGNFLHSFNIPMQLNIYNIEDRIRVPAKFRYPFYYEMCWYVLERYLYCLTNTSHLTPEFQKHSLGIGLTREDVENKLNGHSRNGTSEEIKEEGISDDEVNERTDTKVKKEESEDDCPPTATKPGVILTPLELEGLWNLLWKLEELPAHKKCVPAGIRNAPALLQDIRTYLEEQLNDNPKMSYTGVPIVKWPKRPSWYQPPPPPPSVLYRPRLSMPHKAWAPDQSGRPPPYRP
;
A
#
# COMPACT_ATOMS: atom_id res chain seq x y z
N MET A 1 -4.59 -71.46 42.60
CA MET A 1 -3.58 -70.93 41.66
C MET A 1 -4.05 -69.56 41.20
N VAL A 2 -3.18 -68.59 41.45
CA VAL A 2 -3.12 -67.15 41.20
C VAL A 2 -4.00 -66.56 40.07
N MET A 3 -4.61 -65.40 40.36
CA MET A 3 -5.28 -64.46 39.44
C MET A 3 -4.30 -63.89 38.39
N ASP A 4 -4.76 -63.53 37.19
CA ASP A 4 -5.00 -62.14 36.79
C ASP A 4 -4.93 -61.93 35.26
N ASP A 5 -5.81 -61.02 34.85
CA ASP A 5 -5.87 -60.11 33.71
C ASP A 5 -5.46 -60.42 32.25
N GLN A 6 -6.27 -59.80 31.40
CA GLN A 6 -6.24 -59.75 29.94
C GLN A 6 -4.99 -59.06 29.38
N ASN A 7 -4.40 -59.61 28.31
CA ASN A 7 -3.62 -58.78 27.38
C ASN A 7 -3.39 -59.37 25.98
N ALA A 8 -3.27 -58.43 25.03
CA ALA A 8 -2.77 -58.48 23.65
C ALA A 8 -3.78 -58.74 22.50
N ARG A 9 -3.78 -58.01 21.37
CA ARG A 9 -3.08 -56.79 20.90
C ARG A 9 -3.80 -56.27 19.62
N TYR A 10 -4.08 -54.97 19.58
CA TYR A 10 -4.11 -54.00 18.47
C TYR A 10 -4.33 -54.40 16.99
N SER A 11 -5.32 -53.74 16.36
CA SER A 11 -5.13 -53.02 15.07
C SER A 11 -6.10 -51.82 14.98
N LYS A 12 -5.60 -50.60 15.25
CA LYS A 12 -6.30 -49.34 14.93
C LYS A 12 -5.60 -48.72 13.71
N ARG A 13 -6.24 -48.78 12.55
CA ARG A 13 -5.88 -47.93 11.40
C ARG A 13 -6.21 -46.49 11.75
N LEU A 14 -5.19 -45.73 12.14
CA LEU A 14 -5.21 -44.26 12.16
C LEU A 14 -5.38 -43.75 10.72
N ARG A 15 -6.54 -43.19 10.38
CA ARG A 15 -6.68 -42.32 9.21
C ARG A 15 -6.04 -40.99 9.56
N THR A 16 -4.81 -40.79 9.10
CA THR A 16 -4.13 -39.50 9.03
C THR A 16 -4.95 -38.55 8.16
N GLY A 17 -5.71 -37.65 8.79
CA GLY A 17 -6.41 -36.57 8.10
C GLY A 17 -5.41 -35.50 7.68
N THR A 18 -5.06 -35.46 6.40
CA THR A 18 -4.20 -34.42 5.81
C THR A 18 -4.93 -33.09 5.86
N ARG A 19 -4.39 -32.15 6.65
CA ARG A 19 -4.90 -30.77 6.81
C ARG A 19 -4.83 -30.04 5.45
N ARG A 20 -6.00 -29.65 4.90
CA ARG A 20 -6.13 -29.05 3.55
C ARG A 20 -5.55 -27.63 3.48
N ARG A 21 -5.05 -27.26 2.30
CA ARG A 21 -4.26 -26.07 1.94
C ARG A 21 -5.15 -25.01 1.26
N TYR A 22 -4.70 -23.75 1.19
CA TYR A 22 -5.07 -22.86 0.09
C TYR A 22 -4.51 -23.50 -1.20
N GLN A 23 -5.35 -24.12 -2.02
CA GLN A 23 -4.92 -24.73 -3.28
C GLN A 23 -5.04 -23.74 -4.44
N ASP A 24 -3.90 -23.49 -5.08
CA ASP A 24 -3.75 -23.01 -6.46
C ASP A 24 -3.40 -24.19 -7.41
N ASP A 25 -3.69 -25.43 -7.00
CA ASP A 25 -3.43 -26.61 -7.84
C ASP A 25 -4.76 -27.28 -8.20
N GLY A 26 -5.04 -27.32 -9.50
CA GLY A 26 -6.14 -28.07 -10.09
C GLY A 26 -6.13 -29.55 -9.69
N ILE A 27 -7.34 -30.11 -9.68
CA ILE A 27 -7.70 -31.50 -9.32
C ILE A 27 -8.00 -31.70 -7.83
N SER A 28 -9.25 -31.35 -7.48
CA SER A 28 -10.00 -31.90 -6.36
C SER A 28 -11.37 -32.31 -6.91
N ASP A 29 -11.55 -33.62 -7.08
CA ASP A 29 -12.73 -34.31 -7.64
C ASP A 29 -13.97 -34.29 -6.73
N ASP A 30 -14.18 -33.20 -6.00
CA ASP A 30 -15.42 -32.92 -5.27
C ASP A 30 -15.97 -31.59 -5.81
N GLU A 31 -16.56 -31.62 -7.01
CA GLU A 31 -17.46 -30.61 -7.54
C GLU A 31 -18.75 -30.54 -6.71
N ILE A 32 -18.64 -30.26 -5.41
CA ILE A 32 -19.75 -29.71 -4.65
C ILE A 32 -19.76 -28.22 -5.00
N GLU A 33 -20.64 -27.87 -5.94
CA GLU A 33 -20.97 -26.53 -6.40
C GLU A 33 -20.58 -25.46 -5.38
N GLY A 34 -19.82 -24.45 -5.80
CA GLY A 34 -19.44 -23.26 -5.02
C GLY A 34 -20.63 -22.36 -4.61
N LYS A 35 -21.78 -22.95 -4.30
CA LYS A 35 -22.93 -22.28 -3.71
C LYS A 35 -22.67 -22.13 -2.22
N ARG A 36 -22.57 -20.87 -1.80
CA ARG A 36 -22.66 -20.47 -0.39
C ARG A 36 -23.89 -21.15 0.24
N LYS A 37 -23.72 -21.82 1.39
CA LYS A 37 -24.85 -22.46 2.09
C LYS A 37 -25.66 -21.49 2.93
N PHE A 38 -25.07 -20.35 3.32
CA PHE A 38 -25.81 -19.29 3.98
C PHE A 38 -26.54 -18.42 2.96
N ASP A 39 -27.73 -17.95 3.33
CA ASP A 39 -28.52 -17.03 2.52
C ASP A 39 -28.02 -15.61 2.74
N LEU A 40 -27.45 -14.99 1.70
CA LEU A 40 -26.93 -13.63 1.79
C LEU A 40 -28.05 -12.58 1.82
N ASP A 41 -29.20 -12.84 1.18
CA ASP A 41 -30.34 -11.94 1.19
C ASP A 41 -30.95 -11.87 2.59
N GLU A 42 -30.98 -13.00 3.30
CA GLU A 42 -31.27 -13.04 4.75
C GLU A 42 -30.31 -12.13 5.52
N LYS A 43 -28.99 -12.21 5.28
CA LYS A 43 -28.01 -11.38 6.00
C LYS A 43 -28.11 -9.89 5.67
N LEU A 44 -28.62 -9.53 4.49
CA LEU A 44 -28.87 -8.15 4.07
C LEU A 44 -30.11 -7.52 4.71
N GLN A 45 -31.09 -8.34 5.10
CA GLN A 45 -32.34 -7.86 5.69
C GLN A 45 -32.39 -8.07 7.22
N CYS A 46 -31.60 -9.01 7.74
CA CYS A 46 -31.60 -9.37 9.15
C CYS A 46 -31.21 -8.19 10.05
N ASN A 47 -31.97 -7.97 11.13
CA ASN A 47 -31.72 -6.91 12.11
C ASN A 47 -30.68 -7.31 13.19
N ARG A 48 -30.10 -8.51 13.12
CA ARG A 48 -29.12 -9.02 14.08
C ARG A 48 -27.82 -8.20 14.10
N PHE A 49 -27.43 -7.63 12.97
CA PHE A 49 -26.15 -6.94 12.81
C PHE A 49 -26.26 -5.45 13.15
N ASN A 50 -26.79 -5.15 14.34
CA ASN A 50 -27.15 -3.80 14.78
C ASN A 50 -26.27 -3.26 15.92
N SER A 51 -25.09 -3.85 16.16
CA SER A 51 -24.09 -3.29 17.07
C SER A 51 -23.74 -1.84 16.67
N ASP A 52 -23.33 -1.01 17.63
CA ASP A 52 -22.90 0.37 17.38
C ASP A 52 -21.38 0.46 17.53
N LEU A 53 -20.67 0.23 16.42
CA LEU A 53 -19.21 0.09 16.36
C LEU A 53 -18.54 1.19 15.52
N VAL A 54 -19.31 1.91 14.70
CA VAL A 54 -18.80 2.86 13.71
C VAL A 54 -19.05 4.29 14.14
N LYS A 55 -18.00 5.10 14.13
CA LYS A 55 -18.06 6.52 14.45
C LYS A 55 -18.42 7.34 13.22
N HIS A 56 -19.34 8.29 13.37
CA HIS A 56 -19.55 9.33 12.37
C HIS A 56 -18.75 10.58 12.75
N MET A 57 -18.04 11.17 11.78
CA MET A 57 -17.14 12.30 12.01
C MET A 57 -17.17 13.29 10.84
N GLU A 58 -16.95 14.58 11.12
CA GLU A 58 -16.69 15.58 10.09
C GLU A 58 -15.22 15.58 9.68
N GLY A 59 -14.91 15.78 8.40
CA GLY A 59 -13.53 15.67 7.91
C GLY A 59 -12.53 16.61 8.60
N LYS A 60 -12.97 17.78 9.06
CA LYS A 60 -12.14 18.77 9.78
C LYS A 60 -11.63 18.25 11.14
N ASP A 61 -12.36 17.31 11.76
CA ASP A 61 -12.04 16.77 13.07
C ASP A 61 -11.08 15.56 12.98
N PHE A 62 -10.90 15.00 11.77
CA PHE A 62 -9.97 13.91 11.51
C PHE A 62 -8.53 14.43 11.38
N THR A 63 -7.96 14.89 12.48
CA THR A 63 -6.64 15.51 12.56
C THR A 63 -5.55 14.51 12.97
N PHE A 64 -4.28 14.90 12.83
CA PHE A 64 -3.17 14.13 13.38
C PHE A 64 -3.27 13.99 14.91
N GLU A 65 -3.70 15.03 15.62
CA GLU A 65 -3.90 14.98 17.08
C GLU A 65 -4.97 13.95 17.47
N TYR A 66 -6.07 13.88 16.71
CA TYR A 66 -7.08 12.83 16.90
C TYR A 66 -6.46 11.43 16.80
N ILE A 67 -5.60 11.19 15.81
CA ILE A 67 -4.91 9.90 15.65
C ILE A 67 -3.92 9.65 16.80
N GLN A 68 -3.19 10.66 17.26
CA GLN A 68 -2.29 10.53 18.42
C GLN A 68 -3.05 10.13 19.70
N ARG A 69 -4.25 10.67 19.90
CA ARG A 69 -5.08 10.41 21.08
C ARG A 69 -5.78 9.06 21.00
N GLU A 70 -6.43 8.77 19.88
CA GLU A 70 -7.36 7.65 19.74
C GLU A 70 -6.73 6.43 19.04
N GLY A 71 -5.56 6.60 18.43
CA GLY A 71 -4.81 5.52 17.80
C GLY A 71 -5.42 4.95 16.53
N LEU A 72 -6.44 5.61 15.98
CA LEU A 72 -7.25 5.10 14.86
C LEU A 72 -7.71 3.67 15.13
N ARG A 73 -8.48 3.44 16.20
CA ARG A 73 -8.89 2.09 16.66
C ARG A 73 -10.33 1.71 16.28
N GLU A 74 -11.15 2.70 15.94
CA GLU A 74 -12.56 2.52 15.55
C GLU A 74 -12.78 2.88 14.08
N PRO A 75 -13.71 2.22 13.35
CA PRO A 75 -14.03 2.58 11.99
C PRO A 75 -14.80 3.89 11.95
N ILE A 76 -14.51 4.72 10.94
CA ILE A 76 -15.02 6.09 10.85
C ILE A 76 -15.68 6.32 9.51
N ILE A 77 -16.94 6.75 9.51
CA ILE A 77 -17.65 7.23 8.33
C ILE A 77 -17.63 8.76 8.29
N PHE A 78 -17.27 9.29 7.14
CA PHE A 78 -17.41 10.68 6.76
C PHE A 78 -18.46 10.76 5.64
N GLU A 79 -19.60 11.37 5.92
CA GLU A 79 -20.68 11.47 4.92
C GLU A 79 -20.36 12.45 3.79
N LYS A 80 -19.47 13.41 4.06
CA LYS A 80 -18.96 14.39 3.11
C LYS A 80 -17.44 14.35 3.09
N LYS A 81 -16.85 14.59 1.92
CA LYS A 81 -15.38 14.66 1.76
C LYS A 81 -14.76 15.96 2.28
N ASP A 82 -15.59 16.96 2.62
CA ASP A 82 -15.15 18.28 3.06
C ASP A 82 -14.27 18.16 4.32
N GLY A 83 -13.15 18.90 4.33
CA GLY A 83 -12.18 18.88 5.42
C GLY A 83 -11.17 17.71 5.36
N LEU A 84 -11.39 16.67 4.58
CA LEU A 84 -10.44 15.53 4.48
C LEU A 84 -9.22 15.83 3.61
N GLY A 85 -9.26 16.85 2.75
CA GLY A 85 -8.23 17.10 1.73
C GLY A 85 -8.21 16.07 0.59
N LEU A 86 -9.29 15.30 0.46
CA LEU A 86 -9.49 14.30 -0.56
C LEU A 86 -9.80 14.96 -1.92
N GLU A 87 -9.11 14.53 -2.98
CA GLU A 87 -9.42 14.92 -4.36
C GLU A 87 -9.82 13.67 -5.14
N MET A 88 -10.88 13.81 -5.93
CA MET A 88 -11.50 12.73 -6.69
C MET A 88 -11.86 13.27 -8.07
N PRO A 89 -11.89 12.41 -9.11
CA PRO A 89 -12.42 12.81 -10.40
C PRO A 89 -13.91 13.15 -10.31
N ASP A 90 -14.43 13.77 -11.36
CA ASP A 90 -15.84 14.18 -11.46
C ASP A 90 -16.79 12.99 -11.32
N SER A 91 -18.04 13.27 -10.91
CA SER A 91 -19.02 12.22 -10.58
C SER A 91 -19.48 11.37 -11.77
N ASP A 92 -19.28 11.86 -12.99
CA ASP A 92 -19.55 11.15 -14.25
C ASP A 92 -18.41 10.22 -14.69
N PHE A 93 -17.26 10.28 -14.00
CA PHE A 93 -16.11 9.42 -14.28
C PHE A 93 -16.47 7.93 -14.23
N SER A 94 -16.04 7.19 -15.25
CA SER A 94 -16.53 5.85 -15.56
C SER A 94 -15.42 4.81 -15.63
N VAL A 95 -15.79 3.53 -15.74
CA VAL A 95 -14.82 2.44 -16.00
C VAL A 95 -14.15 2.60 -17.36
N SER A 96 -14.82 3.27 -18.32
CA SER A 96 -14.20 3.66 -19.59
C SER A 96 -13.04 4.63 -19.38
N ASP A 97 -13.18 5.59 -18.47
CA ASP A 97 -12.12 6.54 -18.13
C ASP A 97 -10.99 5.86 -17.38
N VAL A 98 -11.29 5.00 -16.39
CA VAL A 98 -10.27 4.18 -15.71
C VAL A 98 -9.40 3.47 -16.75
N LYS A 99 -10.00 2.77 -17.71
CA LYS A 99 -9.30 2.09 -18.82
C LYS A 99 -8.41 3.05 -19.63
N LEU A 100 -8.86 4.28 -19.90
CA LEU A 100 -8.07 5.29 -20.62
C LEU A 100 -6.85 5.74 -19.81
N PHE A 101 -7.01 5.98 -18.51
CA PHE A 101 -5.94 6.47 -17.64
C PHE A 101 -4.92 5.40 -17.23
N VAL A 102 -5.35 4.15 -17.04
CA VAL A 102 -4.45 3.04 -16.65
C VAL A 102 -3.92 2.24 -17.85
N GLY A 103 -4.55 2.36 -19.01
CA GLY A 103 -4.17 1.67 -20.24
C GLY A 103 -5.03 0.44 -20.55
N SER A 104 -5.47 0.32 -21.80
CA SER A 104 -6.43 -0.72 -22.25
C SER A 104 -5.89 -2.14 -22.18
N ARG A 105 -4.59 -2.33 -22.42
CA ARG A 105 -3.91 -3.63 -22.39
C ARG A 105 -3.39 -4.02 -21.02
N ARG A 106 -3.58 -3.17 -20.00
CA ARG A 106 -3.16 -3.46 -18.63
C ARG A 106 -3.91 -4.70 -18.14
N MET A 107 -3.18 -5.72 -17.70
CA MET A 107 -3.75 -6.89 -17.05
C MET A 107 -4.20 -6.52 -15.64
N VAL A 108 -5.36 -7.04 -15.23
CA VAL A 108 -5.91 -6.86 -13.90
C VAL A 108 -6.32 -8.20 -13.32
N ASP A 109 -6.05 -8.39 -12.03
CA ASP A 109 -6.59 -9.51 -11.28
C ASP A 109 -8.10 -9.30 -11.11
N VAL A 110 -8.88 -10.30 -11.49
CA VAL A 110 -10.34 -10.34 -11.41
C VAL A 110 -10.73 -11.55 -10.59
N MET A 111 -11.62 -11.35 -9.62
CA MET A 111 -12.17 -12.43 -8.81
C MET A 111 -13.51 -12.89 -9.39
N ASP A 112 -13.65 -14.19 -9.64
CA ASP A 112 -14.95 -14.84 -9.84
C ASP A 112 -15.62 -14.98 -8.47
N VAL A 113 -16.70 -14.22 -8.24
CA VAL A 113 -17.37 -14.11 -6.94
C VAL A 113 -18.00 -15.42 -6.50
N THR A 114 -18.43 -16.26 -7.43
CA THR A 114 -19.07 -17.53 -7.09
C THR A 114 -18.04 -18.51 -6.56
N THR A 115 -16.88 -18.59 -7.22
CA THR A 115 -15.82 -19.56 -6.85
C THR A 115 -14.79 -18.99 -5.89
N GLN A 116 -14.77 -17.66 -5.70
CA GLN A 116 -13.72 -16.90 -5.00
C GLN A 116 -12.32 -17.13 -5.59
N LYS A 117 -12.21 -17.56 -6.85
CA LYS A 117 -10.94 -17.78 -7.55
C LYS A 117 -10.52 -16.55 -8.34
N GLY A 118 -9.21 -16.29 -8.36
CA GLY A 118 -8.60 -15.25 -9.17
C GLY A 118 -8.40 -15.71 -10.62
N MET A 119 -8.59 -14.78 -11.55
CA MET A 119 -8.21 -14.88 -12.95
C MET A 119 -7.68 -13.54 -13.42
N GLU A 120 -7.09 -13.48 -14.61
CA GLU A 120 -6.60 -12.22 -15.17
C GLU A 120 -7.34 -11.90 -16.47
N MET A 121 -7.59 -10.61 -16.70
CA MET A 121 -8.02 -10.11 -18.00
C MET A 121 -7.49 -8.69 -18.22
N SER A 122 -7.49 -8.23 -19.47
CA SER A 122 -7.13 -6.85 -19.78
C SER A 122 -8.22 -5.87 -19.32
N MET A 123 -7.83 -4.63 -19.02
CA MET A 123 -8.78 -3.54 -18.73
C MET A 123 -9.81 -3.32 -19.85
N ALA A 124 -9.46 -3.60 -21.11
CA ALA A 124 -10.40 -3.58 -22.22
C ALA A 124 -11.49 -4.66 -22.10
N GLN A 125 -11.11 -5.89 -21.75
CA GLN A 125 -12.05 -6.99 -21.50
C GLN A 125 -12.92 -6.69 -20.28
N TRP A 126 -12.31 -6.25 -19.19
CA TRP A 126 -13.00 -5.86 -17.96
C TRP A 126 -14.05 -4.79 -18.21
N ARG A 127 -13.69 -3.70 -18.90
CA ARG A 127 -14.62 -2.61 -19.25
C ARG A 127 -15.80 -3.13 -20.05
N ARG A 128 -15.56 -4.01 -21.04
CA ARG A 128 -16.64 -4.59 -21.86
C ARG A 128 -17.60 -5.42 -21.00
N TYR A 129 -17.06 -6.24 -20.09
CA TYR A 129 -17.86 -7.01 -19.15
C TYR A 129 -18.68 -6.12 -18.20
N TYR A 130 -18.05 -5.09 -17.63
CA TYR A 130 -18.70 -4.20 -16.66
C TYR A 130 -19.89 -3.46 -17.28
N GLU A 131 -19.80 -3.08 -18.56
CA GLU A 131 -20.88 -2.39 -19.27
C GLU A 131 -21.96 -3.32 -19.84
N THR A 132 -21.76 -4.64 -19.78
CA THR A 132 -22.83 -5.61 -20.11
C THR A 132 -24.00 -5.42 -19.14
N PRO A 133 -25.25 -5.32 -19.62
CA PRO A 133 -26.42 -5.19 -18.75
C PRO A 133 -26.50 -6.32 -17.71
N PRO A 134 -26.99 -6.06 -16.47
CA PRO A 134 -27.02 -7.07 -15.41
C PRO A 134 -27.70 -8.39 -15.80
N SER A 135 -28.76 -8.33 -16.62
CA SER A 135 -29.49 -9.51 -17.12
C SER A 135 -28.70 -10.38 -18.11
N GLU A 136 -27.65 -9.84 -18.71
CA GLU A 136 -26.81 -10.50 -19.72
C GLU A 136 -25.44 -10.93 -19.15
N ARG A 137 -25.20 -10.74 -17.85
CA ARG A 137 -23.94 -11.13 -17.20
C ARG A 137 -23.99 -12.61 -16.83
N ASP A 138 -23.26 -13.44 -17.56
CA ASP A 138 -23.16 -14.89 -17.29
C ASP A 138 -22.49 -15.22 -15.95
N LYS A 139 -21.57 -14.35 -15.50
CA LYS A 139 -20.76 -14.53 -14.29
C LYS A 139 -20.68 -13.24 -13.50
N LEU A 140 -20.43 -13.36 -12.20
CA LEU A 140 -20.16 -12.24 -11.31
C LEU A 140 -18.65 -12.10 -11.11
N TYR A 141 -18.08 -11.06 -11.69
CA TYR A 141 -16.67 -10.73 -11.58
C TYR A 141 -16.47 -9.43 -10.78
N ASN A 142 -15.37 -9.36 -10.05
CA ASN A 142 -15.05 -8.21 -9.22
C ASN A 142 -13.57 -7.82 -9.36
N VAL A 143 -13.28 -6.52 -9.48
CA VAL A 143 -11.93 -5.97 -9.42
C VAL A 143 -11.77 -5.17 -8.13
N ILE A 144 -10.93 -5.67 -7.22
CA ILE A 144 -10.68 -5.04 -5.91
C ILE A 144 -9.20 -4.69 -5.69
N SER A 145 -8.31 -5.09 -6.59
CA SER A 145 -6.85 -5.02 -6.42
C SER A 145 -6.14 -4.14 -7.45
N LEU A 146 -6.88 -3.34 -8.25
CA LEU A 146 -6.26 -2.44 -9.23
C LEU A 146 -5.57 -1.26 -8.54
N GLU A 147 -4.30 -1.45 -8.19
CA GLU A 147 -3.44 -0.36 -7.71
C GLU A 147 -3.06 0.54 -8.89
N PHE A 148 -3.17 1.87 -8.80
CA PHE A 148 -3.00 2.76 -9.95
C PHE A 148 -1.94 3.85 -9.78
N SER A 149 -1.11 3.79 -8.74
CA SER A 149 0.07 4.66 -8.66
C SER A 149 0.98 4.43 -9.88
N HIS A 150 1.64 5.47 -10.35
CA HIS A 150 2.42 5.51 -11.59
C HIS A 150 1.61 5.30 -12.87
N THR A 151 0.30 5.53 -12.82
CA THR A 151 -0.53 5.74 -14.02
C THR A 151 -0.97 7.20 -14.10
N LYS A 152 -1.57 7.61 -15.21
CA LYS A 152 -2.12 8.97 -15.33
C LYS A 152 -3.27 9.23 -14.33
N LEU A 153 -3.92 8.18 -13.84
CA LEU A 153 -5.01 8.27 -12.87
C LEU A 153 -4.54 8.76 -11.50
N GLU A 154 -3.26 8.55 -11.17
CA GLU A 154 -2.67 8.96 -9.89
C GLU A 154 -2.85 10.46 -9.62
N ASN A 155 -2.80 11.28 -10.67
CA ASN A 155 -2.89 12.73 -10.60
C ASN A 155 -4.31 13.26 -10.40
N LEU A 156 -5.33 12.39 -10.53
CA LEU A 156 -6.74 12.76 -10.33
C LEU A 156 -7.25 12.39 -8.93
N VAL A 157 -6.47 11.61 -8.18
CA VAL A 157 -6.89 11.06 -6.89
C VAL A 157 -5.88 11.38 -5.81
N LYS A 158 -6.34 12.14 -4.82
CA LYS A 158 -5.60 12.44 -3.59
C LYS A 158 -6.36 11.83 -2.42
N ARG A 159 -5.64 11.07 -1.60
CA ARG A 159 -6.16 10.46 -0.37
C ARG A 159 -6.31 11.51 0.75
N PRO A 160 -6.96 11.20 1.88
CA PRO A 160 -7.10 12.18 2.97
C PRO A 160 -5.74 12.66 3.50
N THR A 161 -5.61 13.96 3.79
CA THR A 161 -4.36 14.58 4.25
C THR A 161 -3.80 13.92 5.51
N SER A 162 -4.67 13.52 6.44
CA SER A 162 -4.24 12.85 7.68
C SER A 162 -3.67 11.45 7.42
N VAL A 163 -4.04 10.78 6.32
CA VAL A 163 -3.41 9.52 5.89
C VAL A 163 -1.99 9.78 5.38
N ASP A 164 -1.77 10.83 4.59
CA ASP A 164 -0.41 11.23 4.13
C ASP A 164 0.54 11.48 5.32
N MET A 165 0.02 12.00 6.43
CA MET A 165 0.80 12.33 7.63
C MET A 165 1.26 11.10 8.44
N ILE A 166 0.57 9.95 8.31
CA ILE A 166 0.83 8.76 9.16
C ILE A 166 1.31 7.54 8.38
N ASP A 167 1.13 7.54 7.05
CA ASP A 167 1.44 6.38 6.22
C ASP A 167 2.94 6.07 6.21
N TRP A 168 3.26 4.82 6.55
CA TRP A 168 4.63 4.33 6.58
C TRP A 168 5.35 4.39 5.23
N VAL A 169 4.64 4.22 4.11
CA VAL A 169 5.30 4.28 2.80
C VAL A 169 5.87 5.67 2.53
N ASP A 170 5.12 6.73 2.83
CA ASP A 170 5.59 8.10 2.57
C ASP A 170 6.59 8.59 3.63
N ASN A 171 6.42 8.16 4.88
CA ASN A 171 7.16 8.73 6.01
C ASN A 171 8.35 7.86 6.47
N MET A 172 8.37 6.57 6.12
CA MET A 172 9.35 5.59 6.59
C MET A 172 10.20 5.01 5.47
N TRP A 173 9.61 4.71 4.31
CA TRP A 173 10.37 4.14 3.19
C TRP A 173 11.35 5.15 2.58
N PRO A 174 12.59 4.75 2.22
CA PRO A 174 13.55 5.62 1.54
C PRO A 174 12.96 6.30 0.29
N ARG A 175 12.74 7.62 0.36
CA ARG A 175 12.03 8.40 -0.67
C ARG A 175 12.58 8.17 -2.09
N HIS A 176 13.90 8.07 -2.21
CA HIS A 176 14.56 7.90 -3.50
C HIS A 176 14.24 6.54 -4.18
N LEU A 177 13.88 5.49 -3.42
CA LEU A 177 13.46 4.21 -3.99
C LEU A 177 12.05 4.30 -4.59
N LYS A 178 11.14 4.97 -3.86
CA LYS A 178 9.81 5.29 -4.37
C LYS A 178 9.90 6.16 -5.64
N GLU A 179 10.74 7.19 -5.62
CA GLU A 179 11.01 8.07 -6.78
C GLU A 179 11.64 7.33 -7.97
N ARG A 180 12.31 6.20 -7.76
CA ARG A 180 12.89 5.36 -8.82
C ARG A 180 11.93 4.30 -9.33
N GLN A 181 10.77 4.08 -8.71
CA GLN A 181 9.75 3.19 -9.26
C GLN A 181 9.28 3.71 -10.62
N ARG A 182 9.24 2.81 -11.61
CA ARG A 182 8.82 3.14 -12.99
C ARG A 182 7.67 2.27 -13.43
N ASP A 183 7.65 1.02 -13.00
CA ASP A 183 6.58 0.11 -13.37
C ASP A 183 5.29 0.49 -12.64
N SER A 184 4.21 0.55 -13.41
CA SER A 184 2.83 0.79 -12.97
C SER A 184 2.12 -0.51 -12.59
N THR A 185 2.69 -1.68 -12.88
CA THR A 185 2.20 -2.96 -12.38
C THR A 185 2.67 -3.22 -10.95
N ASN A 186 2.13 -4.29 -10.34
CA ASN A 186 2.49 -4.71 -8.98
C ASN A 186 3.39 -5.96 -9.01
N SER A 187 4.21 -6.12 -10.06
CA SER A 187 5.26 -7.16 -10.12
C SER A 187 6.22 -6.99 -8.95
N ILE A 188 6.28 -7.98 -8.05
CA ILE A 188 7.16 -7.93 -6.87
C ILE A 188 8.64 -7.84 -7.24
N ILE A 189 9.02 -8.39 -8.40
CA ILE A 189 10.41 -8.44 -8.89
C ILE A 189 10.90 -7.03 -9.24
N ASP A 190 10.02 -6.20 -9.77
CA ASP A 190 10.31 -4.84 -10.24
C ASP A 190 9.91 -3.76 -9.21
N MET A 191 9.41 -4.18 -8.05
CA MET A 191 8.89 -3.30 -7.01
C MET A 191 10.02 -2.76 -6.13
N GLN A 192 10.15 -1.43 -6.08
CA GLN A 192 11.17 -0.73 -5.28
C GLN A 192 10.63 -0.14 -3.98
N TYR A 193 9.31 -0.16 -3.79
CA TYR A 193 8.64 0.24 -2.55
C TYR A 193 7.30 -0.48 -2.42
N PRO A 194 6.71 -0.58 -1.22
CA PRO A 194 5.39 -1.20 -1.04
C PRO A 194 4.27 -0.45 -1.80
N LYS A 195 3.96 -0.91 -3.01
CA LYS A 195 3.00 -0.25 -3.92
C LYS A 195 1.57 -0.69 -3.61
N VAL A 196 1.01 -0.11 -2.56
CA VAL A 196 -0.31 -0.47 -2.00
C VAL A 196 -1.16 0.74 -1.57
N GLN A 197 -0.82 1.94 -2.05
CA GLN A 197 -1.37 3.19 -1.49
C GLN A 197 -2.65 3.66 -2.18
N LYS A 198 -2.86 3.34 -3.47
CA LYS A 198 -3.99 3.85 -4.26
C LYS A 198 -4.63 2.75 -5.10
N TYR A 199 -5.83 2.33 -4.72
CA TYR A 199 -6.63 1.30 -5.37
C TYR A 199 -7.91 1.85 -6.01
N CYS A 200 -8.24 1.34 -7.18
CA CYS A 200 -9.51 1.57 -7.87
C CYS A 200 -10.32 0.28 -7.84
N LEU A 201 -11.43 0.26 -7.11
CA LEU A 201 -12.29 -0.92 -7.02
C LEU A 201 -13.50 -0.72 -7.93
N MET A 202 -13.74 -1.73 -8.76
CA MET A 202 -14.83 -1.78 -9.72
C MET A 202 -15.59 -3.07 -9.46
N SER A 203 -16.79 -2.95 -8.93
CA SER A 203 -17.63 -4.10 -8.60
C SER A 203 -18.98 -3.96 -9.25
N VAL A 204 -19.54 -5.08 -9.70
CA VAL A 204 -20.89 -5.14 -10.24
C VAL A 204 -21.90 -5.51 -9.16
N GLN A 205 -23.18 -5.22 -9.43
CA GLN A 205 -24.31 -5.63 -8.58
C GLN A 205 -24.25 -7.14 -8.28
N GLY A 206 -24.46 -7.49 -7.00
CA GLY A 206 -24.46 -8.87 -6.52
C GLY A 206 -23.08 -9.38 -6.08
N CYS A 207 -21.99 -8.64 -6.33
CA CYS A 207 -20.66 -9.04 -5.84
C CYS A 207 -20.62 -9.07 -4.31
N PHE A 208 -20.08 -10.17 -3.76
CA PHE A 208 -19.83 -10.36 -2.33
C PHE A 208 -18.37 -10.78 -2.13
N THR A 209 -17.66 -10.06 -1.27
CA THR A 209 -16.32 -10.40 -0.78
C THR A 209 -16.48 -10.85 0.66
N ASP A 210 -16.13 -12.10 0.94
CA ASP A 210 -16.35 -12.73 2.25
C ASP A 210 -15.45 -12.12 3.34
N PHE A 211 -15.67 -12.52 4.60
CA PHE A 211 -14.96 -11.97 5.75
C PHE A 211 -13.44 -12.13 5.63
N HIS A 212 -12.73 -11.02 5.75
CA HIS A 212 -11.26 -10.97 5.73
C HIS A 212 -10.75 -9.85 6.65
N VAL A 213 -9.44 -9.89 6.88
CA VAL A 213 -8.67 -8.78 7.45
C VAL A 213 -7.69 -8.35 6.37
N ASP A 214 -7.52 -7.04 6.17
CA ASP A 214 -6.61 -6.52 5.17
C ASP A 214 -5.15 -6.91 5.45
N PHE A 215 -4.40 -7.11 4.37
CA PHE A 215 -3.08 -7.75 4.39
C PHE A 215 -2.07 -6.96 5.24
N GLY A 216 -1.24 -7.67 6.00
CA GLY A 216 -0.28 -7.09 6.95
C GLY A 216 -0.93 -6.31 8.10
N GLY A 217 -2.26 -6.40 8.26
CA GLY A 217 -3.02 -5.62 9.22
C GLY A 217 -3.04 -4.14 8.85
N THR A 218 -3.07 -3.77 7.58
CA THR A 218 -3.21 -2.38 7.16
C THR A 218 -4.52 -1.77 7.64
N SER A 219 -4.49 -0.46 7.84
CA SER A 219 -5.71 0.36 7.83
C SER A 219 -6.05 0.72 6.37
N VAL A 220 -7.32 0.97 6.07
CA VAL A 220 -7.78 1.32 4.72
C VAL A 220 -8.67 2.55 4.73
N TRP A 221 -8.48 3.42 3.73
CA TRP A 221 -9.43 4.47 3.38
C TRP A 221 -10.21 4.08 2.12
N TYR A 222 -11.50 4.39 2.08
CA TYR A 222 -12.43 3.91 1.06
C TYR A 222 -13.45 4.99 0.70
N HIS A 223 -13.48 5.45 -0.54
CA HIS A 223 -14.37 6.52 -1.01
C HIS A 223 -15.30 6.03 -2.14
N ILE A 224 -16.61 6.13 -1.91
CA ILE A 224 -17.62 5.73 -2.92
C ILE A 224 -17.80 6.87 -3.93
N LEU A 225 -17.11 6.80 -5.07
CA LEU A 225 -17.31 7.77 -6.14
C LEU A 225 -18.70 7.59 -6.79
N ARG A 226 -19.10 6.35 -7.05
CA ARG A 226 -20.41 6.02 -7.61
C ARG A 226 -20.96 4.74 -6.99
N GLY A 227 -22.26 4.73 -6.73
CA GLY A 227 -22.99 3.55 -6.28
C GLY A 227 -23.14 3.50 -4.76
N GLY A 228 -22.91 2.34 -4.16
CA GLY A 228 -22.97 2.12 -2.71
C GLY A 228 -22.48 0.71 -2.34
N LYS A 229 -22.10 0.52 -1.08
CA LYS A 229 -21.60 -0.76 -0.54
C LYS A 229 -22.28 -1.07 0.79
N VAL A 230 -22.43 -2.36 1.10
CA VAL A 230 -22.84 -2.82 2.42
C VAL A 230 -21.65 -3.53 3.06
N PHE A 231 -21.28 -3.15 4.28
CA PHE A 231 -20.20 -3.79 5.04
C PHE A 231 -20.77 -4.49 6.27
N TRP A 232 -20.19 -5.64 6.63
CA TRP A 232 -20.31 -6.23 7.96
C TRP A 232 -18.98 -6.09 8.67
N LEU A 233 -18.98 -5.59 9.90
CA LEU A 233 -17.78 -5.24 10.65
C LEU A 233 -17.78 -5.99 11.98
N ILE A 234 -16.67 -6.67 12.26
CA ILE A 234 -16.42 -7.38 13.51
C ILE A 234 -15.15 -6.79 14.14
N PRO A 235 -15.20 -6.35 15.42
CA PRO A 235 -14.06 -5.70 16.04
C PRO A 235 -12.92 -6.69 16.28
N PRO A 236 -11.65 -6.27 16.19
CA PRO A 236 -10.46 -7.14 16.29
C PRO A 236 -10.13 -7.53 17.74
N THR A 237 -11.12 -7.98 18.51
CA THR A 237 -10.88 -8.51 19.85
C THR A 237 -10.06 -9.80 19.77
N PRO A 238 -9.25 -10.14 20.79
CA PRO A 238 -8.53 -11.40 20.82
C PRO A 238 -9.41 -12.63 20.57
N GLN A 239 -10.66 -12.59 21.05
CA GLN A 239 -11.66 -13.63 20.84
C GLN A 239 -12.09 -13.71 19.37
N ASN A 240 -12.43 -12.58 18.75
CA ASN A 240 -12.86 -12.52 17.36
C ASN A 240 -11.73 -12.89 16.39
N LEU A 241 -10.48 -12.50 16.67
CA LEU A 241 -9.33 -12.87 15.84
C LEU A 241 -9.04 -14.38 15.91
N ARG A 242 -9.19 -15.02 17.08
CA ARG A 242 -9.12 -16.49 17.19
C ARG A 242 -10.27 -17.16 16.46
N LEU A 243 -11.48 -16.61 16.55
CA LEU A 243 -12.64 -17.11 15.81
C LEU A 243 -12.40 -17.04 14.29
N TYR A 244 -11.90 -15.90 13.80
CA TYR A 244 -11.51 -15.70 12.40
C TYR A 244 -10.45 -16.71 11.95
N GLU A 245 -9.35 -16.83 12.70
CA GLU A 245 -8.26 -17.77 12.39
C GLU A 245 -8.79 -19.22 12.29
N ASN A 246 -9.59 -19.66 13.26
CA ASN A 246 -10.20 -20.99 13.26
C ASN A 246 -11.17 -21.18 12.10
N TRP A 247 -11.95 -20.15 11.75
CA TRP A 247 -12.89 -20.18 10.63
C TRP A 247 -12.16 -20.34 9.30
N VAL A 248 -11.10 -19.56 9.05
CA VAL A 248 -10.26 -19.71 7.85
C VAL A 248 -9.66 -21.12 7.78
N LEU A 249 -9.06 -21.61 8.87
CA LEU A 249 -8.43 -22.93 8.93
C LEU A 249 -9.41 -24.10 8.82
N SER A 250 -10.71 -23.88 9.06
CA SER A 250 -11.73 -24.93 8.97
C SER A 250 -12.08 -25.31 7.53
N GLY A 251 -11.83 -24.42 6.56
CA GLY A 251 -12.29 -24.57 5.17
C GLY A 251 -13.81 -24.48 5.00
N LYS A 252 -14.56 -24.08 6.03
CA LYS A 252 -16.03 -23.96 6.02
C LYS A 252 -16.51 -22.53 5.74
N GLN A 253 -15.70 -21.75 5.02
CA GLN A 253 -15.99 -20.32 4.77
C GLN A 253 -17.29 -20.16 3.97
N GLY A 254 -17.51 -20.98 2.94
CA GLY A 254 -18.77 -20.99 2.17
C GLY A 254 -19.98 -21.53 2.94
N ASP A 255 -19.79 -22.17 4.10
CA ASP A 255 -20.86 -22.77 4.90
C ASP A 255 -21.31 -21.88 6.06
N ILE A 256 -20.42 -21.04 6.59
CA ILE A 256 -20.61 -20.31 7.84
C ILE A 256 -20.40 -18.82 7.60
N PHE A 257 -21.46 -18.03 7.73
CA PHE A 257 -21.37 -16.58 7.78
C PHE A 257 -20.74 -16.15 9.11
N LEU A 258 -19.51 -15.62 9.07
CA LEU A 258 -18.73 -15.33 10.29
C LEU A 258 -19.43 -14.34 11.22
N GLY A 259 -20.18 -13.38 10.68
CA GLY A 259 -20.98 -12.44 11.45
C GLY A 259 -22.02 -13.10 12.36
N ASP A 260 -22.50 -14.29 12.03
CA ASP A 260 -23.43 -15.05 12.90
C ASP A 260 -22.72 -15.67 14.11
N LYS A 261 -21.39 -15.79 14.06
CA LYS A 261 -20.55 -16.38 15.11
C LYS A 261 -19.91 -15.33 16.01
N ALA A 262 -19.72 -14.11 15.53
CA ALA A 262 -19.24 -13.00 16.34
C ALA A 262 -20.29 -12.58 17.37
N GLN A 263 -19.83 -12.11 18.53
CA GLN A 263 -20.70 -11.53 19.55
C GLN A 263 -21.26 -10.19 19.08
N ASP A 264 -20.38 -9.32 18.61
CA ASP A 264 -20.72 -8.01 18.06
C ASP A 264 -20.39 -7.98 16.56
N CYS A 265 -21.37 -7.55 15.78
CA CYS A 265 -21.22 -7.35 14.35
C CYS A 265 -22.16 -6.24 13.92
N GLN A 266 -21.62 -5.21 13.27
CA GLN A 266 -22.43 -4.12 12.71
C GLN A 266 -22.50 -4.24 11.20
N ARG A 267 -23.71 -4.17 10.64
CA ARG A 267 -23.92 -3.97 9.20
C ARG A 267 -24.14 -2.49 8.93
N ILE A 268 -23.33 -1.91 8.04
CA ILE A 268 -23.46 -0.51 7.60
C ILE A 268 -23.69 -0.42 6.09
N GLU A 269 -24.25 0.69 5.65
CA GLU A 269 -24.39 1.04 4.24
C GLU A 269 -23.57 2.32 3.93
N LEU A 270 -22.63 2.21 3.00
CA LEU A 270 -21.90 3.34 2.45
C LEU A 270 -22.58 3.82 1.19
N LYS A 271 -22.95 5.10 1.18
CA LYS A 271 -23.58 5.77 0.05
C LYS A 271 -22.55 6.50 -0.80
N GLN A 272 -22.95 6.90 -2.00
CA GLN A 272 -22.13 7.75 -2.86
C GLN A 272 -21.69 9.01 -2.12
N GLY A 273 -20.41 9.36 -2.26
CA GLY A 273 -19.76 10.49 -1.59
C GLY A 273 -19.19 10.17 -0.20
N TYR A 274 -19.59 9.05 0.41
CA TYR A 274 -19.08 8.68 1.72
C TYR A 274 -17.61 8.27 1.63
N THR A 275 -16.84 8.65 2.64
CA THR A 275 -15.49 8.13 2.88
C THR A 275 -15.52 7.29 4.15
N PHE A 276 -14.91 6.12 4.11
CA PHE A 276 -14.87 5.17 5.21
C PHE A 276 -13.42 4.84 5.55
N MET A 277 -13.10 4.86 6.83
CA MET A 277 -11.80 4.51 7.38
C MET A 277 -11.95 3.24 8.20
N ILE A 278 -11.22 2.19 7.85
CA ILE A 278 -11.19 0.92 8.60
C ILE A 278 -9.81 0.79 9.25
N PRO A 279 -9.74 0.71 10.59
CA PRO A 279 -8.51 0.45 11.30
C PRO A 279 -7.92 -0.93 11.08
N SER A 280 -6.62 -1.03 11.37
CA SER A 280 -5.88 -2.30 11.48
C SER A 280 -6.67 -3.38 12.24
N GLY A 281 -6.76 -4.55 11.62
CA GLY A 281 -7.26 -5.78 12.22
C GLY A 281 -8.77 -6.05 12.09
N TRP A 282 -9.57 -5.05 11.74
CA TRP A 282 -11.03 -5.22 11.64
C TRP A 282 -11.41 -6.28 10.61
N ILE A 283 -12.16 -7.28 11.06
CA ILE A 283 -12.64 -8.36 10.21
C ILE A 283 -13.91 -7.88 9.52
N HIS A 284 -13.94 -7.93 8.20
CA HIS A 284 -15.06 -7.38 7.46
C HIS A 284 -15.40 -8.13 6.17
N ALA A 285 -16.68 -8.11 5.81
CA ALA A 285 -17.21 -8.61 4.55
C ALA A 285 -17.94 -7.48 3.80
N VAL A 286 -18.00 -7.56 2.47
CA VAL A 286 -18.52 -6.48 1.62
C VAL A 286 -19.47 -7.00 0.56
N TYR A 287 -20.67 -6.40 0.48
CA TYR A 287 -21.64 -6.64 -0.57
C TYR A 287 -21.86 -5.40 -1.45
N THR A 288 -22.13 -5.65 -2.73
CA THR A 288 -22.32 -4.63 -3.75
C THR A 288 -23.78 -4.60 -4.24
N PRO A 289 -24.64 -3.73 -3.69
CA PRO A 289 -26.07 -3.68 -4.07
C PRO A 289 -26.33 -3.16 -5.48
N LYS A 290 -25.40 -2.38 -6.05
CA LYS A 290 -25.46 -1.85 -7.42
C LYS A 290 -24.04 -1.65 -7.94
N ASP A 291 -23.87 -1.58 -9.25
CA ASP A 291 -22.57 -1.31 -9.87
C ASP A 291 -21.89 -0.08 -9.25
N THR A 292 -20.66 -0.27 -8.80
CA THR A 292 -19.90 0.73 -8.05
C THR A 292 -18.54 1.02 -8.64
N LEU A 293 -18.10 2.26 -8.44
CA LEU A 293 -16.73 2.69 -8.64
C LEU A 293 -16.24 3.35 -7.35
N VAL A 294 -15.11 2.86 -6.83
CA VAL A 294 -14.56 3.27 -5.54
C VAL A 294 -13.08 3.56 -5.70
N PHE A 295 -12.60 4.58 -4.99
CA PHE A 295 -11.18 4.82 -4.78
C PHE A 295 -10.82 4.59 -3.32
N GLY A 296 -9.70 3.92 -3.07
CA GLY A 296 -9.24 3.63 -1.72
C GLY A 296 -7.75 3.41 -1.65
N GLY A 297 -7.27 2.92 -0.51
CA GLY A 297 -5.84 2.70 -0.30
C GLY A 297 -5.53 2.10 1.06
N ASN A 298 -4.53 1.22 1.09
CA ASN A 298 -4.05 0.60 2.32
C ASN A 298 -2.82 1.34 2.84
N PHE A 299 -2.68 1.43 4.16
CA PHE A 299 -1.54 2.06 4.82
C PHE A 299 -1.24 1.41 6.17
N LEU A 300 0.03 1.47 6.58
CA LEU A 300 0.48 1.15 7.93
C LEU A 300 0.81 2.45 8.66
N HIS A 301 0.67 2.48 9.99
CA HIS A 301 0.96 3.64 10.82
C HIS A 301 1.50 3.25 12.19
N SER A 302 2.09 4.22 12.89
CA SER A 302 2.82 3.96 14.15
C SER A 302 1.96 3.89 15.41
N PHE A 303 0.65 4.12 15.28
CA PHE A 303 -0.27 4.24 16.43
C PHE A 303 -1.03 2.95 16.76
N ASN A 304 -0.83 1.87 15.99
CA ASN A 304 -1.42 0.57 16.25
C ASN A 304 -0.51 -0.59 15.79
N ILE A 305 0.80 -0.43 15.95
CA ILE A 305 1.81 -1.43 15.56
C ILE A 305 1.53 -2.82 16.16
N PRO A 306 1.13 -2.96 17.45
CA PRO A 306 0.86 -4.28 18.02
C PRO A 306 -0.21 -5.06 17.24
N MET A 307 -1.27 -4.39 16.78
CA MET A 307 -2.30 -5.03 15.96
C MET A 307 -1.77 -5.42 14.58
N GLN A 308 -1.04 -4.53 13.91
CA GLN A 308 -0.42 -4.81 12.61
C GLN A 308 0.45 -6.08 12.68
N LEU A 309 1.33 -6.17 13.69
CA LEU A 309 2.19 -7.34 13.91
C LEU A 309 1.37 -8.61 14.24
N ASN A 310 0.30 -8.48 15.02
CA ASN A 310 -0.58 -9.59 15.35
C ASN A 310 -1.26 -10.17 14.10
N ILE A 311 -1.78 -9.31 13.22
CA ILE A 311 -2.36 -9.75 11.94
C ILE A 311 -1.30 -10.43 11.07
N TYR A 312 -0.11 -9.87 10.94
CA TYR A 312 0.97 -10.50 10.17
C TYR A 312 1.33 -11.90 10.73
N ASN A 313 1.32 -12.07 12.05
CA ASN A 313 1.49 -13.39 12.68
C ASN A 313 0.28 -14.32 12.41
N ILE A 314 -0.95 -13.82 12.31
CA ILE A 314 -2.12 -14.62 11.91
C ILE A 314 -1.94 -15.08 10.45
N GLU A 315 -1.50 -14.20 9.55
CA GLU A 315 -1.23 -14.54 8.15
C GLU A 315 -0.21 -15.69 8.00
N ASP A 316 0.81 -15.71 8.87
CA ASP A 316 1.75 -16.83 8.99
C ASP A 316 1.08 -18.14 9.37
N ARG A 317 0.20 -18.12 10.38
CA ARG A 317 -0.48 -19.32 10.88
C ARG A 317 -1.51 -19.87 9.91
N ILE A 318 -2.27 -18.99 9.23
CA ILE A 318 -3.23 -19.38 8.19
C ILE A 318 -2.57 -19.61 6.83
N ARG A 319 -1.26 -19.37 6.71
CA ARG A 319 -0.42 -19.62 5.53
C ARG A 319 -0.88 -18.85 4.30
N VAL A 320 -1.12 -17.54 4.46
CA VAL A 320 -1.43 -16.66 3.33
C VAL A 320 -0.28 -16.72 2.30
N PRO A 321 -0.57 -16.97 1.01
CA PRO A 321 0.44 -16.99 -0.05
C PRO A 321 1.20 -15.66 -0.15
N ALA A 322 2.48 -15.73 -0.52
CA ALA A 322 3.35 -14.54 -0.60
C ALA A 322 2.81 -13.44 -1.54
N LYS A 323 2.11 -13.80 -2.64
CA LYS A 323 1.49 -12.85 -3.57
C LYS A 323 0.47 -11.91 -2.89
N PHE A 324 -0.18 -12.37 -1.82
CA PHE A 324 -1.24 -11.62 -1.13
C PHE A 324 -0.77 -10.98 0.19
N ARG A 325 0.53 -11.02 0.47
CA ARG A 325 1.11 -10.41 1.67
C ARG A 325 1.57 -9.00 1.40
N TYR A 326 1.66 -8.21 2.46
CA TYR A 326 2.24 -6.87 2.38
C TYR A 326 3.70 -6.96 1.87
N PRO A 327 4.04 -6.28 0.76
CA PRO A 327 5.39 -6.34 0.20
C PRO A 327 6.39 -5.64 1.12
N PHE A 328 7.54 -6.29 1.38
CA PHE A 328 8.63 -5.74 2.19
C PHE A 328 8.25 -5.38 3.64
N TYR A 329 7.41 -6.19 4.28
CA TYR A 329 6.84 -5.88 5.59
C TYR A 329 7.90 -5.67 6.68
N TYR A 330 8.85 -6.61 6.85
CA TYR A 330 9.87 -6.48 7.88
C TYR A 330 10.96 -5.46 7.50
N GLU A 331 11.26 -5.29 6.21
CA GLU A 331 12.11 -4.22 5.70
C GLU A 331 11.53 -2.84 6.07
N MET A 332 10.21 -2.67 5.94
CA MET A 332 9.51 -1.47 6.39
C MET A 332 9.67 -1.27 7.90
N CYS A 333 9.49 -2.33 8.71
CA CYS A 333 9.69 -2.29 10.16
C CYS A 333 11.10 -1.79 10.55
N TRP A 334 12.16 -2.23 9.84
CA TRP A 334 13.52 -1.72 10.06
C TRP A 334 13.63 -0.22 9.81
N TYR A 335 13.04 0.27 8.72
CA TYR A 335 13.04 1.70 8.43
C TYR A 335 12.23 2.50 9.44
N VAL A 336 11.13 1.96 9.99
CA VAL A 336 10.38 2.61 11.07
C VAL A 336 11.30 2.89 12.26
N LEU A 337 12.05 1.89 12.75
CA LEU A 337 13.00 2.09 13.85
C LEU A 337 14.07 3.13 13.52
N GLU A 338 14.68 3.05 12.33
CA GLU A 338 15.68 4.01 11.87
C GLU A 338 15.12 5.44 11.84
N ARG A 339 13.91 5.62 11.31
CA ARG A 339 13.28 6.93 11.19
C ARG A 339 12.99 7.55 12.54
N TYR A 340 12.42 6.79 13.47
CA TYR A 340 12.16 7.28 14.82
C TYR A 340 13.47 7.65 15.51
N LEU A 341 14.47 6.77 15.50
CA LEU A 341 15.77 7.06 16.12
C LEU A 341 16.41 8.32 15.53
N TYR A 342 16.44 8.45 14.20
CA TYR A 342 17.01 9.62 13.54
C TYR A 342 16.26 10.92 13.85
N CYS A 343 14.92 10.90 13.85
CA CYS A 343 14.14 12.12 14.11
C CYS A 343 14.26 12.59 15.56
N LEU A 344 14.50 11.67 16.50
CA LEU A 344 14.59 11.94 17.93
C LEU A 344 16.02 12.28 18.37
N THR A 345 17.04 11.61 17.81
CA THR A 345 18.44 11.72 18.26
C THR A 345 19.39 12.34 17.24
N ASN A 346 18.93 12.57 15.99
CA ASN A 346 19.77 12.95 14.85
C ASN A 346 20.87 11.93 14.48
N THR A 347 20.79 10.70 15.01
CA THR A 347 21.72 9.60 14.70
C THR A 347 21.10 8.71 13.63
N SER A 348 21.75 8.61 12.45
CA SER A 348 21.27 7.75 11.36
C SER A 348 22.03 6.43 11.28
N HIS A 349 21.27 5.36 11.08
CA HIS A 349 21.80 4.02 10.78
C HIS A 349 21.67 3.65 9.32
N LEU A 350 21.27 4.59 8.46
CA LEU A 350 21.28 4.38 7.01
C LEU A 350 22.72 4.30 6.48
N THR A 351 22.92 3.60 5.38
CA THR A 351 24.18 3.62 4.63
C THR A 351 24.46 5.02 4.08
N PRO A 352 25.73 5.41 3.82
CA PRO A 352 26.06 6.73 3.28
C PRO A 352 25.29 7.09 2.00
N GLU A 353 25.06 6.14 1.10
CA GLU A 353 24.24 6.35 -0.10
C GLU A 353 22.78 6.71 0.25
N PHE A 354 22.20 6.01 1.22
CA PHE A 354 20.82 6.23 1.64
C PHE A 354 20.68 7.52 2.44
N GLN A 355 21.66 7.89 3.26
CA GLN A 355 21.71 9.19 3.92
C GLN A 355 21.74 10.32 2.88
N LYS A 356 22.61 10.19 1.87
CA LYS A 356 22.73 11.16 0.78
C LYS A 356 21.44 11.34 0.01
N HIS A 357 20.84 10.25 -0.46
CA HIS A 357 19.65 10.35 -1.30
C HIS A 357 18.35 10.54 -0.52
N SER A 358 18.15 9.90 0.64
CA SER A 358 16.90 10.02 1.41
C SER A 358 16.91 11.19 2.38
N LEU A 359 18.02 11.43 3.09
CA LEU A 359 18.14 12.52 4.07
C LEU A 359 18.71 13.81 3.46
N GLY A 360 19.31 13.75 2.27
CA GLY A 360 19.92 14.91 1.61
C GLY A 360 21.31 15.27 2.15
N ILE A 361 21.89 14.43 3.01
CA ILE A 361 23.19 14.69 3.65
C ILE A 361 24.30 14.53 2.61
N GLY A 362 24.95 15.63 2.23
CA GLY A 362 26.01 15.62 1.22
C GLY A 362 25.51 15.41 -0.23
N LEU A 363 24.24 15.74 -0.51
CA LEU A 363 23.69 15.70 -1.87
C LEU A 363 24.12 16.93 -2.68
N THR A 364 24.82 16.70 -3.80
CA THR A 364 25.29 17.77 -4.70
C THR A 364 24.55 17.73 -6.05
N ARG A 365 24.69 18.79 -6.86
CA ARG A 365 24.08 18.84 -8.21
C ARG A 365 24.69 17.81 -9.17
N GLU A 366 26.01 17.61 -9.08
CA GLU A 366 26.75 16.64 -9.90
C GLU A 366 26.21 15.21 -9.74
N ASP A 367 25.73 14.86 -8.55
CA ASP A 367 25.14 13.54 -8.26
C ASP A 367 23.85 13.25 -9.02
N VAL A 368 23.12 14.31 -9.40
CA VAL A 368 21.89 14.21 -10.18
C VAL A 368 22.22 14.18 -11.67
N GLU A 369 23.16 15.01 -12.11
CA GLU A 369 23.61 15.11 -13.51
C GLU A 369 24.33 13.84 -14.00
N ASN A 370 25.20 13.26 -13.17
CA ASN A 370 25.92 12.03 -13.50
C ASN A 370 24.98 10.81 -13.67
N LYS A 371 23.82 10.81 -13.01
CA LYS A 371 22.80 9.77 -13.17
C LYS A 371 21.94 9.95 -14.43
N LEU A 372 21.75 11.17 -14.90
CA LEU A 372 21.04 11.47 -16.15
C LEU A 372 21.89 11.12 -17.39
N ASN A 373 23.23 11.21 -17.29
CA ASN A 373 24.17 10.98 -18.40
C ASN A 373 24.69 9.53 -18.52
N GLY A 374 24.19 8.59 -17.72
CA GLY A 374 24.34 7.15 -17.98
C GLY A 374 25.76 6.58 -18.05
N HIS A 375 26.77 7.21 -17.44
CA HIS A 375 28.14 6.69 -17.41
C HIS A 375 28.53 6.23 -16.01
N SER A 376 28.23 4.97 -15.69
CA SER A 376 29.05 4.22 -14.72
C SER A 376 30.40 3.95 -15.37
N ARG A 377 31.41 4.81 -15.15
CA ARG A 377 32.80 4.44 -15.41
C ARG A 377 33.34 3.68 -14.20
N ASN A 378 33.22 2.36 -14.26
CA ASN A 378 34.12 1.46 -13.54
C ASN A 378 35.52 1.55 -14.18
N GLY A 379 36.56 1.58 -13.35
CA GLY A 379 37.90 1.11 -13.71
C GLY A 379 38.88 2.15 -14.25
N THR A 380 39.92 2.41 -13.42
CA THR A 380 41.36 2.41 -13.76
C THR A 380 41.79 2.78 -15.18
N SER A 381 42.62 3.83 -15.27
CA SER A 381 43.92 3.91 -15.97
C SER A 381 44.14 5.37 -16.39
N GLU A 382 45.05 6.07 -15.71
CA GLU A 382 46.42 6.35 -16.17
C GLU A 382 46.51 7.69 -16.90
N GLU A 383 47.35 8.54 -16.30
CA GLU A 383 47.73 9.86 -16.76
C GLU A 383 48.39 9.78 -18.13
N ILE A 384 47.92 10.61 -19.07
CA ILE A 384 48.77 11.07 -20.18
C ILE A 384 48.78 12.59 -20.10
N LYS A 385 49.95 13.10 -19.73
CA LYS A 385 50.36 14.49 -19.86
C LYS A 385 50.57 14.79 -21.34
N GLU A 386 50.03 15.91 -21.83
CA GLU A 386 50.65 16.66 -22.91
C GLU A 386 50.70 18.14 -22.53
N GLU A 387 51.93 18.65 -22.53
CA GLU A 387 52.29 20.05 -22.34
C GLU A 387 52.03 20.85 -23.61
N GLY A 388 51.54 22.08 -23.45
CA GLY A 388 51.43 23.09 -24.50
C GLY A 388 51.63 24.47 -23.88
N ILE A 389 52.59 25.20 -24.43
CA ILE A 389 53.32 26.33 -23.86
C ILE A 389 52.53 27.66 -23.90
N SER A 390 52.97 28.56 -23.02
CA SER A 390 52.62 29.94 -22.69
C SER A 390 52.10 30.86 -23.80
N ASP A 391 51.33 31.88 -23.39
CA ASP A 391 51.84 33.26 -23.40
C ASP A 391 51.08 34.15 -22.40
N ASP A 392 51.87 34.90 -21.63
CA ASP A 392 51.47 35.89 -20.62
C ASP A 392 50.98 37.18 -21.28
N GLU A 393 49.86 37.72 -20.83
CA GLU A 393 49.64 39.19 -20.80
C GLU A 393 48.96 39.61 -19.49
N VAL A 394 49.54 40.66 -18.91
CA VAL A 394 49.27 41.25 -17.60
C VAL A 394 48.31 42.45 -17.74
N ASN A 395 47.65 42.79 -16.63
CA ASN A 395 46.78 43.95 -16.32
C ASN A 395 45.27 43.72 -16.57
N GLU A 396 44.35 44.08 -15.67
CA GLU A 396 44.39 45.06 -14.59
C GLU A 396 43.25 44.76 -13.59
N ARG A 397 43.53 44.90 -12.30
CA ARG A 397 42.50 44.83 -11.24
C ARG A 397 41.62 46.08 -11.29
N THR A 398 40.31 45.89 -11.42
CA THR A 398 39.31 46.86 -10.97
C THR A 398 38.32 46.17 -10.04
N ASP A 399 38.46 46.47 -8.74
CA ASP A 399 37.55 46.10 -7.68
C ASP A 399 36.16 46.71 -7.94
N THR A 400 35.16 45.87 -8.17
CA THR A 400 33.75 46.28 -8.02
C THR A 400 33.08 45.38 -7.00
N LYS A 401 33.02 45.89 -5.76
CA LYS A 401 32.17 45.40 -4.66
C LYS A 401 30.73 45.23 -5.15
N VAL A 402 30.23 44.00 -5.21
CA VAL A 402 28.79 43.72 -5.14
C VAL A 402 28.51 43.07 -3.79
N LYS A 403 27.71 43.77 -2.99
CA LYS A 403 27.28 43.41 -1.65
C LYS A 403 26.58 42.04 -1.65
N LYS A 404 27.10 41.10 -0.85
CA LYS A 404 26.29 40.00 -0.31
C LYS A 404 25.38 40.60 0.76
N GLU A 405 24.08 40.54 0.55
CA GLU A 405 23.12 40.65 1.63
C GLU A 405 23.10 39.29 2.33
N GLU A 406 23.71 39.25 3.51
CA GLU A 406 23.52 38.21 4.51
C GLU A 406 22.15 38.45 5.15
N SER A 407 21.19 37.56 4.90
CA SER A 407 20.04 37.40 5.79
C SER A 407 20.41 36.32 6.80
N GLU A 408 20.72 36.79 8.00
CA GLU A 408 20.93 36.01 9.22
C GLU A 408 19.73 35.08 9.48
N ASP A 409 19.99 33.78 9.58
CA ASP A 409 19.28 32.92 10.52
C ASP A 409 20.33 31.96 11.08
N ASP A 410 21.08 32.51 12.04
CA ASP A 410 22.18 31.89 12.75
C ASP A 410 21.58 30.86 13.72
N CYS A 411 21.84 29.57 13.49
CA CYS A 411 21.44 28.50 14.40
C CYS A 411 22.69 28.04 15.17
N PRO A 412 22.80 28.31 16.48
CA PRO A 412 23.97 27.94 17.26
C PRO A 412 24.06 26.41 17.43
N PRO A 413 25.28 25.83 17.47
CA PRO A 413 25.47 24.40 17.66
C PRO A 413 25.42 24.07 19.16
N THR A 414 24.24 24.16 19.79
CA THR A 414 23.88 23.55 21.08
C THR A 414 22.54 24.12 21.55
N ALA A 415 21.45 23.64 20.96
CA ALA A 415 20.14 23.73 21.56
C ALA A 415 19.48 22.35 21.45
N THR A 416 19.49 21.61 22.55
CA THR A 416 18.67 20.42 22.72
C THR A 416 17.24 20.82 22.35
N LYS A 417 16.71 20.27 21.25
CA LYS A 417 15.30 20.48 20.89
C LYS A 417 14.45 20.21 22.13
N PRO A 418 13.40 21.02 22.43
CA PRO A 418 12.47 20.67 23.48
C PRO A 418 12.03 19.22 23.28
N GLY A 419 12.22 18.39 24.32
CA GLY A 419 12.14 16.93 24.21
C GLY A 419 10.89 16.50 23.45
N VAL A 420 11.07 15.83 22.32
CA VAL A 420 9.97 15.32 21.51
C VAL A 420 9.46 14.06 22.20
N ILE A 421 8.27 14.14 22.80
CA ILE A 421 7.70 13.05 23.60
C ILE A 421 6.84 12.14 22.71
N LEU A 422 7.12 10.85 22.74
CA LEU A 422 6.34 9.82 22.06
C LEU A 422 4.95 9.68 22.70
N THR A 423 3.93 9.41 21.88
CA THR A 423 2.64 8.97 22.44
C THR A 423 2.80 7.59 23.09
N PRO A 424 1.96 7.23 24.09
CA PRO A 424 1.97 5.88 24.65
C PRO A 424 1.80 4.79 23.59
N LEU A 425 1.04 5.07 22.54
CA LEU A 425 0.79 4.18 21.41
C LEU A 425 2.05 3.92 20.58
N GLU A 426 2.79 4.98 20.27
CA GLU A 426 4.06 4.86 19.55
C GLU A 426 5.11 4.18 20.42
N LEU A 427 5.20 4.53 21.71
CA LEU A 427 6.14 3.90 22.65
C LEU A 427 5.90 2.39 22.76
N GLU A 428 4.65 1.98 23.01
CA GLU A 428 4.25 0.56 23.01
C GLU A 428 4.57 -0.10 21.66
N GLY A 429 4.23 0.58 20.56
CA GLY A 429 4.44 0.07 19.23
C GLY A 429 5.91 -0.15 18.87
N LEU A 430 6.79 0.78 19.23
CA LEU A 430 8.23 0.70 19.00
C LEU A 430 8.87 -0.43 19.83
N TRP A 431 8.45 -0.61 21.09
CA TRP A 431 8.87 -1.76 21.89
C TRP A 431 8.47 -3.09 21.27
N ASN A 432 7.22 -3.21 20.80
CA ASN A 432 6.74 -4.41 20.11
C ASN A 432 7.53 -4.69 18.83
N LEU A 433 7.84 -3.65 18.07
CA LEU A 433 8.60 -3.75 16.83
C LEU A 433 10.06 -4.19 17.12
N LEU A 434 10.71 -3.56 18.10
CA LEU A 434 12.06 -3.92 18.57
C LEU A 434 12.12 -5.40 18.95
N TRP A 435 11.26 -5.85 19.86
CA TRP A 435 11.23 -7.24 20.30
C TRP A 435 10.94 -8.20 19.15
N LYS A 436 10.02 -7.83 18.24
CA LYS A 436 9.71 -8.66 17.09
C LYS A 436 10.93 -8.86 16.19
N LEU A 437 11.68 -7.79 15.87
CA LEU A 437 12.87 -7.90 15.03
C LEU A 437 14.02 -8.65 15.70
N GLU A 438 14.12 -8.57 17.03
CA GLU A 438 15.07 -9.37 17.82
C GLU A 438 14.73 -10.86 17.77
N GLU A 439 13.45 -11.21 17.97
CA GLU A 439 12.91 -12.57 17.99
C GLU A 439 13.07 -13.29 16.63
N LEU A 440 13.01 -12.57 15.52
CA LEU A 440 13.09 -13.16 14.19
C LEU A 440 14.40 -13.96 13.98
N PRO A 441 14.31 -15.19 13.43
CA PRO A 441 15.50 -15.97 13.12
C PRO A 441 16.32 -15.26 12.04
N ALA A 442 17.64 -15.46 12.03
CA ALA A 442 18.56 -14.72 11.16
C ALA A 442 18.14 -14.68 9.68
N HIS A 443 17.65 -15.80 9.13
CA HIS A 443 17.19 -15.91 7.75
C HIS A 443 15.86 -15.21 7.44
N LYS A 444 15.13 -14.72 8.46
CA LYS A 444 13.88 -13.97 8.32
C LYS A 444 13.96 -12.55 8.87
N LYS A 445 15.16 -12.08 9.28
CA LYS A 445 15.30 -10.72 9.79
C LYS A 445 15.00 -9.67 8.71
N CYS A 446 15.16 -10.00 7.43
CA CYS A 446 14.84 -9.11 6.31
C CYS A 446 15.43 -7.70 6.50
N VAL A 447 16.70 -7.62 6.90
CA VAL A 447 17.40 -6.33 7.05
C VAL A 447 17.53 -5.71 5.67
N PRO A 448 16.97 -4.51 5.42
CA PRO A 448 17.01 -3.92 4.09
C PRO A 448 18.41 -3.35 3.81
N ALA A 449 18.77 -3.28 2.52
CA ALA A 449 20.10 -2.82 2.07
C ALA A 449 20.45 -1.39 2.52
N GLY A 450 19.45 -0.58 2.87
CA GLY A 450 19.65 0.76 3.38
C GLY A 450 20.17 0.84 4.80
N ILE A 451 20.17 -0.24 5.59
CA ILE A 451 20.58 -0.25 7.00
C ILE A 451 22.03 -0.75 7.12
N ARG A 452 22.90 0.09 7.69
CA ARG A 452 24.34 -0.17 7.80
C ARG A 452 24.68 -1.20 8.88
N ASN A 453 24.10 -1.07 10.07
CA ASN A 453 24.38 -1.93 11.21
C ASN A 453 23.09 -2.21 12.00
N ALA A 454 22.42 -3.30 11.65
CA ALA A 454 21.16 -3.70 12.27
C ALA A 454 21.28 -3.92 13.80
N PRO A 455 22.29 -4.65 14.33
CA PRO A 455 22.47 -4.76 15.78
C PRO A 455 22.64 -3.41 16.50
N ALA A 456 23.41 -2.48 15.93
CA ALA A 456 23.60 -1.17 16.54
C ALA A 456 22.30 -0.35 16.55
N LEU A 457 21.51 -0.40 15.46
CA LEU A 457 20.20 0.25 15.42
C LEU A 457 19.27 -0.28 16.53
N LEU A 458 19.20 -1.60 16.72
CA LEU A 458 18.37 -2.19 17.78
C LEU A 458 18.83 -1.79 19.19
N GLN A 459 20.15 -1.69 19.40
CA GLN A 459 20.71 -1.26 20.68
C GLN A 459 20.42 0.21 20.96
N ASP A 460 20.66 1.09 19.99
CA ASP A 460 20.48 2.54 20.16
C ASP A 460 19.01 2.90 20.39
N ILE A 461 18.09 2.28 19.64
CA ILE A 461 16.66 2.52 19.88
C ILE A 461 16.21 1.96 21.24
N ARG A 462 16.74 0.82 21.67
CA ARG A 462 16.44 0.28 23.01
C ARG A 462 16.85 1.27 24.09
N THR A 463 18.09 1.74 24.04
CA THR A 463 18.61 2.73 25.00
C THR A 463 17.75 4.00 25.01
N TYR A 464 17.39 4.50 23.83
CA TYR A 464 16.47 5.64 23.72
C TYR A 464 15.11 5.35 24.38
N LEU A 465 14.46 4.23 24.07
CA LEU A 465 13.14 3.91 24.61
C LEU A 465 13.15 3.71 26.13
N GLU A 466 14.26 3.23 26.71
CA GLU A 466 14.44 3.12 28.17
C GLU A 466 14.51 4.51 28.84
N GLU A 467 15.13 5.51 28.20
CA GLU A 467 15.22 6.88 28.70
C GLU A 467 13.86 7.61 28.70
N GLN A 468 12.95 7.25 27.79
CA GLN A 468 11.64 7.90 27.63
C GLN A 468 10.54 7.38 28.57
N LEU A 469 10.80 6.36 29.39
CA LEU A 469 9.78 5.76 30.27
C LEU A 469 9.21 6.74 31.32
N ASN A 470 9.89 7.85 31.58
CA ASN A 470 9.52 8.83 32.59
C ASN A 470 8.77 10.06 32.02
N ASP A 471 8.57 10.12 30.71
CA ASP A 471 7.94 11.29 30.08
C ASP A 471 6.44 11.38 30.39
N ASN A 472 5.91 12.61 30.43
CA ASN A 472 4.49 12.85 30.66
C ASN A 472 3.67 12.65 29.35
N PRO A 473 2.79 11.63 29.27
CA PRO A 473 2.04 11.34 28.05
C PRO A 473 1.17 12.49 27.55
N LYS A 474 0.71 13.38 28.44
CA LYS A 474 -0.16 14.51 28.04
C LYS A 474 0.52 15.50 27.11
N MET A 475 1.85 15.56 27.13
CA MET A 475 2.64 16.46 26.28
C MET A 475 2.91 15.87 24.88
N SER A 476 2.57 14.60 24.64
CA SER A 476 2.80 13.93 23.34
C SER A 476 1.79 14.30 22.25
N TYR A 477 0.60 14.76 22.63
CA TYR A 477 -0.50 15.09 21.71
C TYR A 477 -0.32 16.48 21.09
N THR A 478 0.74 16.65 20.31
CA THR A 478 1.15 17.94 19.73
C THR A 478 0.40 18.30 18.44
N GLY A 479 -0.31 17.35 17.83
CA GLY A 479 -0.91 17.51 16.50
C GLY A 479 0.12 17.56 15.36
N VAL A 480 1.40 17.30 15.65
CA VAL A 480 2.50 17.37 14.67
C VAL A 480 3.23 16.03 14.59
N PRO A 481 3.43 15.47 13.38
CA PRO A 481 4.20 14.24 13.22
C PRO A 481 5.65 14.39 13.67
N ILE A 482 6.11 13.45 14.50
CA ILE A 482 7.51 13.29 14.94
C ILE A 482 8.38 12.90 13.75
N VAL A 483 7.95 11.87 13.03
CA VAL A 483 8.68 11.37 11.87
C VAL A 483 8.31 12.18 10.64
N LYS A 484 9.29 12.91 10.12
CA LYS A 484 9.23 13.57 8.83
C LYS A 484 10.55 13.40 8.12
N TRP A 485 10.51 13.45 6.79
CA TRP A 485 11.75 13.55 6.03
C TRP A 485 12.27 15.00 6.03
N PRO A 486 13.60 15.20 6.09
CA PRO A 486 14.17 16.53 5.97
C PRO A 486 13.85 17.13 4.59
N LYS A 487 13.76 18.46 4.53
CA LYS A 487 13.61 19.20 3.27
C LYS A 487 14.85 18.97 2.42
N ARG A 488 14.67 18.55 1.16
CA ARG A 488 15.77 18.53 0.19
C ARG A 488 15.99 19.93 -0.40
N PRO A 489 17.18 20.20 -0.96
CA PRO A 489 17.45 21.47 -1.61
C PRO A 489 16.41 21.80 -2.69
N SER A 490 16.06 23.07 -2.84
CA SER A 490 15.03 23.53 -3.79
C SER A 490 15.34 23.20 -5.26
N TRP A 491 16.62 23.02 -5.58
CA TRP A 491 17.08 22.62 -6.91
C TRP A 491 16.93 21.11 -7.19
N TYR A 492 16.75 20.27 -6.16
CA TYR A 492 16.60 18.84 -6.38
C TYR A 492 15.22 18.57 -6.99
N GLN A 493 15.22 18.04 -8.20
CA GLN A 493 14.03 17.50 -8.84
C GLN A 493 14.17 15.98 -8.89
N PRO A 494 13.18 15.21 -8.39
CA PRO A 494 13.17 13.77 -8.61
C PRO A 494 13.17 13.50 -10.12
N PRO A 495 13.81 12.41 -10.58
CA PRO A 495 13.92 12.13 -12.00
C PRO A 495 12.53 12.04 -12.64
N PRO A 496 12.32 12.70 -13.81
CA PRO A 496 11.00 12.78 -14.41
C PRO A 496 10.46 11.38 -14.72
N PRO A 497 9.12 11.19 -14.64
CA PRO A 497 8.53 9.93 -15.08
C PRO A 497 8.88 9.68 -16.55
N PRO A 498 9.12 8.42 -16.96
CA PRO A 498 9.50 8.11 -18.32
C PRO A 498 8.36 8.53 -19.27
N PRO A 499 8.67 9.05 -20.47
CA PRO A 499 7.65 9.36 -21.46
C PRO A 499 6.86 8.08 -21.77
N SER A 500 5.53 8.16 -21.66
CA SER A 500 4.66 7.04 -21.97
C SER A 500 4.93 6.58 -23.41
N VAL A 501 5.20 5.28 -23.61
CA VAL A 501 5.39 4.66 -24.93
C VAL A 501 4.04 4.54 -25.66
N LEU A 502 3.31 5.64 -25.78
CA LEU A 502 2.07 5.78 -26.54
C LEU A 502 1.96 7.21 -27.05
N TYR A 503 2.96 7.65 -27.81
CA TYR A 503 2.79 8.54 -28.96
C TYR A 503 4.16 8.66 -29.65
N ARG A 504 4.43 7.82 -30.64
CA ARG A 504 5.35 8.22 -31.70
C ARG A 504 4.49 9.07 -32.64
N PRO A 505 4.71 10.39 -32.78
CA PRO A 505 3.98 11.16 -33.77
C PRO A 505 4.22 10.48 -35.11
N ARG A 506 3.15 10.05 -35.80
CA ARG A 506 3.29 9.72 -37.22
C ARG A 506 3.77 11.01 -37.88
N LEU A 507 5.01 11.03 -38.35
CA LEU A 507 5.46 12.00 -39.32
C LEU A 507 4.42 12.03 -40.44
N SER A 508 3.81 13.19 -40.63
CA SER A 508 2.92 13.45 -41.75
C SER A 508 3.70 13.18 -43.03
N MET A 509 3.30 12.12 -43.76
CA MET A 509 3.76 11.95 -45.13
C MET A 509 3.24 13.14 -45.94
N PRO A 510 4.09 13.86 -46.68
CA PRO A 510 3.62 14.96 -47.51
C PRO A 510 2.68 14.42 -48.58
N HIS A 511 1.53 15.08 -48.75
CA HIS A 511 0.57 14.81 -49.81
C HIS A 511 1.29 14.76 -51.17
N LYS A 512 1.36 13.57 -51.79
CA LYS A 512 1.68 13.47 -53.21
C LYS A 512 0.48 13.94 -54.00
N ALA A 513 0.68 15.01 -54.75
CA ALA A 513 -0.25 15.52 -55.74
C ALA A 513 -0.59 14.44 -56.79
N TRP A 514 -1.84 14.47 -57.21
CA TRP A 514 -2.41 13.67 -58.28
C TRP A 514 -1.64 13.89 -59.59
N ALA A 515 -1.21 12.82 -60.25
CA ALA A 515 -0.76 12.85 -61.64
C ALA A 515 -1.71 11.97 -62.50
N PRO A 516 -1.97 12.32 -63.77
CA PRO A 516 -2.99 11.65 -64.57
C PRO A 516 -2.54 10.29 -65.08
N ASP A 517 -3.49 9.37 -65.14
CA ASP A 517 -3.37 8.01 -65.65
C ASP A 517 -3.18 8.01 -67.19
N GLN A 518 -2.10 7.37 -67.64
CA GLN A 518 -1.93 6.90 -69.02
C GLN A 518 -1.40 5.48 -68.97
N SER A 519 -2.29 4.48 -69.04
CA SER A 519 -2.06 3.28 -69.85
C SER A 519 -3.34 2.47 -70.01
N GLY A 520 -3.87 2.46 -71.23
CA GLY A 520 -5.10 1.76 -71.56
C GLY A 520 -4.96 0.23 -71.55
N ARG A 521 -6.04 -0.44 -71.13
CA ARG A 521 -6.46 -1.76 -71.62
C ARG A 521 -8.00 -1.85 -71.59
N PRO A 522 -8.64 -2.48 -72.60
CA PRO A 522 -10.09 -2.59 -72.69
C PRO A 522 -10.63 -3.77 -71.87
N PRO A 523 -11.95 -3.81 -71.56
CA PRO A 523 -12.54 -4.83 -70.70
C PRO A 523 -13.03 -6.04 -71.50
N PRO A 524 -13.07 -7.25 -70.91
CA PRO A 524 -13.93 -8.31 -71.41
C PRO A 524 -15.24 -8.39 -70.61
N TYR A 525 -16.28 -8.71 -71.37
CA TYR A 525 -17.69 -8.78 -71.02
C TYR A 525 -18.05 -9.85 -69.98
N ARG A 526 -19.14 -9.55 -69.27
CA ARG A 526 -20.04 -10.45 -68.51
C ARG A 526 -20.68 -11.53 -69.41
N PRO A 527 -21.19 -12.64 -68.83
CA PRO A 527 -22.53 -12.63 -68.21
C PRO A 527 -22.54 -12.50 -66.68
#